data_AF-A0A679K8H4-F1
#
_entry.id   AF-A0A679K8H4-F1
#
_cell.length_a   1.000
_cell.length_b   1.000
_cell.length_c   1.000
_cell.angle_alpha   90.00
_cell.angle_beta   90.00
_cell.angle_gamma   90.00
#
_symmetry.space_group_name_H-M   'P 1'
#
loop_
_entity.id
_entity.type
_entity.pdbx_description
1 polymer ?
#
loop_
_entity_poly.entity_id
_entity_poly.type
_entity_poly.pdbx_seq_one_letter_code
_entity_poly.pdbx_strand_id
1 'polypeptide(L)'
;MTTIKKIKGLAKSLLDRNTDLVAAGRNSFWLLPVGPVGRLIHLDRTSNPAYCVAGWYLVEFFMPGVRSSSSLGRCSGRIARSEGFEGGQGWFWSDPTIYDDFVTRVEEDALAILRPLDTTRGCLDFARTRPATVGRLGLDWHLVSCIALGELDEARAIWSKMGKQYRKGAVMEDAHWQLINDRTCLIGEPLMANDRAALATLLHRWEAETIVGSPLEPFWRPSPFPLEDNASAGR
;
A
#
# COMPACT_ATOMS: atom_id res chain seq x y z
N MET A 1 -16.16 -6.97 -20.96
CA MET A 1 -15.03 -6.36 -20.20
C MET A 1 -15.02 -4.85 -20.37
N THR A 2 -14.95 -4.10 -19.26
CA THR A 2 -14.82 -2.63 -19.27
C THR A 2 -13.55 -2.18 -20.01
N THR A 3 -13.60 -1.08 -20.76
CA THR A 3 -12.48 -0.61 -21.60
C THR A 3 -11.61 0.41 -20.87
N ILE A 4 -10.32 0.51 -21.23
CA ILE A 4 -9.40 1.52 -20.68
C ILE A 4 -9.91 2.94 -20.95
N LYS A 5 -10.53 3.17 -22.11
CA LYS A 5 -11.13 4.47 -22.47
C LYS A 5 -12.22 4.89 -21.49
N LYS A 6 -13.10 3.97 -21.07
CA LYS A 6 -14.14 4.26 -20.08
C LYS A 6 -13.55 4.62 -18.72
N ILE A 7 -12.55 3.87 -18.25
CA ILE A 7 -11.85 4.16 -16.99
C ILE A 7 -11.19 5.54 -17.03
N LYS A 8 -10.46 5.86 -18.10
CA LYS A 8 -9.84 7.18 -18.27
C LYS A 8 -10.87 8.31 -18.34
N GLY A 9 -12.03 8.07 -18.96
CA GLY A 9 -13.14 9.02 -18.99
C GLY A 9 -13.68 9.32 -17.59
N LEU A 10 -13.91 8.28 -16.78
CA LEU A 10 -14.42 8.43 -15.42
C LEU A 10 -13.45 9.19 -14.51
N ALA A 11 -12.15 8.89 -14.61
CA ALA A 11 -11.13 9.50 -13.77
C ALA A 11 -10.67 10.89 -14.24
N LYS A 12 -11.10 11.36 -15.42
CA LYS A 12 -10.63 12.63 -15.99
C LYS A 12 -10.95 13.80 -15.06
N SER A 13 -12.23 13.98 -14.72
CA SER A 13 -12.67 15.09 -13.86
C SER A 13 -12.06 15.01 -12.46
N LEU A 14 -11.79 13.80 -11.95
CA LEU A 14 -11.11 13.60 -10.67
C LEU A 14 -9.69 14.16 -10.71
N LEU A 15 -8.91 13.82 -11.74
CA LEU A 15 -7.54 14.31 -11.91
C LEU A 15 -7.48 15.82 -12.18
N ASP A 16 -8.43 16.34 -12.96
CA ASP A 16 -8.50 17.78 -13.26
C ASP A 16 -8.78 18.61 -11.99
N ARG A 17 -9.54 18.07 -11.02
CA ARG A 17 -9.91 18.73 -9.75
C ARG A 17 -8.88 18.56 -8.64
N ASN A 18 -8.07 17.51 -8.68
CA ASN A 18 -7.19 17.11 -7.58
C ASN A 18 -5.75 17.05 -8.10
N THR A 19 -5.04 18.18 -8.00
CA THR A 19 -3.67 18.34 -8.51
C THR A 19 -2.62 17.52 -7.75
N ASP A 20 -3.00 17.01 -6.58
CA ASP A 20 -2.23 16.07 -5.76
C ASP A 20 -2.39 14.62 -6.20
N LEU A 21 -3.22 14.32 -7.22
CA LEU A 21 -3.34 12.99 -7.82
C LEU A 21 -2.61 12.89 -9.16
N VAL A 22 -1.97 11.74 -9.39
CA VAL A 22 -1.37 11.41 -10.68
C VAL A 22 -1.79 10.04 -11.19
N ALA A 23 -2.08 9.94 -12.49
CA ALA A 23 -2.31 8.66 -13.13
C ALA A 23 -0.97 7.97 -13.41
N ALA A 24 -0.68 6.88 -12.67
CA ALA A 24 0.53 6.10 -12.83
C ALA A 24 0.22 4.60 -12.74
N GLY A 25 0.58 3.85 -13.77
CA GLY A 25 0.22 2.44 -13.90
C GLY A 25 -1.19 2.22 -14.44
N ARG A 26 -1.70 0.99 -14.31
CA ARG A 26 -2.96 0.58 -14.92
C ARG A 26 -4.14 0.86 -13.98
N ASN A 27 -4.99 1.83 -14.36
CA ASN A 27 -6.19 2.23 -13.63
C ASN A 27 -5.92 2.68 -12.18
N SER A 28 -4.70 3.14 -11.88
CA SER A 28 -4.31 3.59 -10.55
C SER A 28 -3.99 5.09 -10.58
N PHE A 29 -4.50 5.78 -9.58
CA PHE A 29 -4.36 7.22 -9.39
C PHE A 29 -3.77 7.44 -8.01
N TRP A 30 -2.55 7.96 -7.95
CA TRP A 30 -1.73 7.98 -6.76
C TRP A 30 -1.67 9.38 -6.18
N LEU A 31 -1.78 9.47 -4.85
CA LEU A 31 -1.61 10.72 -4.13
C LEU A 31 -0.12 11.05 -3.98
N LEU A 32 0.24 12.29 -4.26
CA LEU A 32 1.60 12.80 -4.14
C LEU A 32 1.86 13.37 -2.73
N PRO A 33 3.12 13.32 -2.25
CA PRO A 33 4.24 12.58 -2.81
C PRO A 33 4.08 11.06 -2.63
N VAL A 34 4.72 10.28 -3.50
CA VAL A 34 4.84 8.82 -3.35
C VAL A 34 6.10 8.54 -2.52
N GLY A 35 5.92 8.07 -1.28
CA GLY A 35 7.01 7.65 -0.38
C GLY A 35 6.94 6.15 -0.07
N PRO A 36 7.44 5.71 1.10
CA PRO A 36 7.50 4.28 1.46
C PRO A 36 6.13 3.58 1.52
N VAL A 37 5.08 4.33 1.84
CA VAL A 37 3.69 3.87 1.70
C VAL A 37 2.97 4.71 0.67
N GLY A 38 2.61 4.08 -0.45
CA GLY A 38 1.80 4.69 -1.50
C GLY A 38 0.32 4.73 -1.13
N ARG A 39 -0.36 5.80 -1.53
CA ARG A 39 -1.81 6.00 -1.34
C ARG A 39 -2.45 6.11 -2.72
N LEU A 40 -3.46 5.29 -3.01
CA LEU A 40 -4.03 5.27 -4.35
C LEU A 40 -5.54 5.03 -4.38
N ILE A 41 -6.15 5.52 -5.45
CA ILE A 41 -7.47 5.13 -5.94
C ILE A 41 -7.27 4.16 -7.11
N HIS A 42 -7.95 3.02 -7.08
CA HIS A 42 -7.90 2.02 -8.14
C HIS A 42 -9.29 1.79 -8.73
N LEU A 43 -9.34 1.66 -10.06
CA LEU A 43 -10.53 1.27 -10.79
C LEU A 43 -10.38 -0.13 -11.39
N ASP A 44 -10.96 -1.10 -10.70
CA ASP A 44 -11.02 -2.50 -11.11
C ASP A 44 -11.90 -2.66 -12.35
N ARG A 45 -11.30 -3.23 -13.40
CA ARG A 45 -12.06 -3.69 -14.56
C ARG A 45 -12.72 -5.01 -14.18
N THR A 46 -14.03 -5.12 -14.37
CA THR A 46 -14.74 -6.37 -14.19
C THR A 46 -14.92 -7.09 -15.53
N SER A 47 -15.23 -8.39 -15.46
CA SER A 47 -15.62 -9.18 -16.64
C SER A 47 -16.87 -8.59 -17.30
N ASN A 48 -17.79 -8.05 -16.50
CA ASN A 48 -19.00 -7.36 -16.95
C ASN A 48 -18.67 -5.97 -17.55
N PRO A 49 -18.95 -5.71 -18.84
CA PRO A 49 -18.68 -4.40 -19.46
C PRO A 49 -19.57 -3.25 -18.97
N ALA A 50 -20.61 -3.54 -18.18
CA ALA A 50 -21.59 -2.56 -17.73
C ALA A 50 -21.09 -1.67 -16.58
N TYR A 51 -20.08 -2.10 -15.82
CA TYR A 51 -19.59 -1.33 -14.67
C TYR A 51 -18.09 -1.52 -14.39
N CYS A 52 -17.54 -0.68 -13.53
CA CYS A 52 -16.28 -0.91 -12.84
C CYS A 52 -16.48 -0.90 -11.32
N VAL A 53 -15.47 -1.31 -10.56
CA VAL A 53 -15.47 -1.17 -9.10
C VAL A 53 -14.35 -0.22 -8.71
N ALA A 54 -14.62 0.65 -7.75
CA ALA A 54 -13.64 1.59 -7.22
C ALA A 54 -13.23 1.21 -5.80
N GLY A 55 -11.97 1.47 -5.48
CA GLY A 55 -11.45 1.32 -4.13
C GLY A 55 -10.26 2.22 -3.89
N TRP A 56 -9.95 2.42 -2.62
CA TRP A 56 -8.72 3.06 -2.18
C TRP A 56 -7.81 2.05 -1.49
N TYR A 57 -6.50 2.26 -1.57
CA TYR A 57 -5.50 1.34 -1.05
C TYR A 57 -4.30 2.08 -0.46
N LEU A 58 -3.74 1.50 0.61
CA LEU A 58 -2.39 1.80 1.10
C LEU A 58 -1.47 0.66 0.67
N VAL A 59 -0.32 1.00 0.09
CA VAL A 59 0.63 0.05 -0.47
C VAL A 59 2.00 0.29 0.13
N GLU A 60 2.46 -0.65 0.94
CA GLU A 60 3.78 -0.62 1.56
C GLU A 60 4.82 -1.19 0.58
N PHE A 61 5.73 -0.35 0.10
CA PHE A 61 6.73 -0.75 -0.89
C PHE A 61 7.95 -1.45 -0.29
N PHE A 62 8.10 -1.39 1.03
CA PHE A 62 9.20 -1.97 1.79
C PHE A 62 8.86 -3.33 2.41
N MET A 63 7.91 -4.07 1.83
CA MET A 63 7.54 -5.41 2.31
C MET A 63 8.40 -6.50 1.65
N PRO A 64 8.72 -7.61 2.37
CA PRO A 64 9.61 -8.64 1.88
C PRO A 64 9.05 -9.39 0.66
N GLY A 65 7.74 -9.55 0.55
CA GLY A 65 7.13 -10.07 -0.68
C GLY A 65 7.21 -9.01 -1.78
N VAL A 66 8.02 -9.24 -2.81
CA VAL A 66 7.94 -8.41 -4.03
C VAL A 66 6.53 -8.53 -4.55
N ARG A 67 5.83 -7.41 -4.52
CA ARG A 67 4.64 -7.25 -5.31
C ARG A 67 4.99 -6.19 -6.35
N SER A 68 4.64 -6.43 -7.60
CA SER A 68 4.76 -5.39 -8.62
C SER A 68 4.12 -4.09 -8.11
N SER A 69 4.56 -2.93 -8.61
CA SER A 69 3.92 -1.63 -8.29
C SER A 69 2.40 -1.60 -8.56
N SER A 70 1.86 -2.59 -9.29
CA SER A 70 0.43 -2.81 -9.48
C SER A 70 -0.27 -3.54 -8.33
N SER A 71 0.42 -3.88 -7.24
CA SER A 71 -0.19 -4.52 -6.10
C SER A 71 -0.97 -3.54 -5.25
N LEU A 72 -2.14 -3.97 -4.81
CA LEU A 72 -3.09 -3.17 -4.06
C LEU A 72 -2.87 -3.24 -2.54
N GLY A 73 -1.65 -3.54 -2.09
CA GLY A 73 -1.29 -3.54 -0.66
C GLY A 73 -2.11 -4.51 0.20
N ARG A 74 -2.28 -4.17 1.48
CA ARG A 74 -3.09 -4.97 2.45
C ARG A 74 -4.19 -4.16 3.16
N CYS A 75 -4.14 -2.82 3.12
CA CYS A 75 -5.17 -1.94 3.68
C CYS A 75 -5.95 -1.27 2.56
N SER A 76 -7.29 -1.44 2.56
CA SER A 76 -8.14 -0.93 1.49
C SER A 76 -9.60 -0.72 1.88
N GLY A 77 -10.30 0.12 1.13
CA GLY A 77 -11.74 0.30 1.21
C GLY A 77 -12.38 0.34 -0.17
N ARG A 78 -13.66 -0.04 -0.24
CA ARG A 78 -14.46 0.17 -1.46
C ARG A 78 -15.04 1.58 -1.43
N ILE A 79 -15.16 2.18 -2.62
CA ILE A 79 -15.82 3.47 -2.82
C ILE A 79 -17.15 3.16 -3.49
N ALA A 80 -18.23 3.35 -2.73
CA ALA A 80 -19.58 3.05 -3.17
C ALA A 80 -20.24 4.31 -3.76
N ARG A 81 -21.33 4.07 -4.50
CA ARG A 81 -22.25 5.14 -4.93
C ARG A 81 -22.88 5.83 -3.72
N SER A 82 -23.40 7.03 -3.90
CA SER A 82 -24.32 7.66 -2.95
C SER A 82 -25.52 6.75 -2.62
N GLU A 83 -26.15 6.95 -1.46
CA GLU A 83 -27.36 6.18 -1.09
C GLU A 83 -28.50 6.43 -2.09
N GLY A 84 -29.24 5.38 -2.47
CA GLY A 84 -30.42 5.45 -3.35
C GLY A 84 -30.21 5.02 -4.81
N PHE A 85 -28.99 4.63 -5.22
CA PHE A 85 -28.72 4.11 -6.57
C PHE A 85 -28.80 2.58 -6.64
N GLU A 86 -29.44 2.04 -7.69
CA GLU A 86 -29.42 0.59 -7.99
C GLU A 86 -27.99 0.13 -8.33
N GLY A 87 -27.57 -1.03 -7.81
CA GLY A 87 -26.32 -1.68 -8.21
C GLY A 87 -25.22 -1.83 -7.15
N GLY A 88 -25.48 -1.46 -5.89
CA GLY A 88 -24.58 -1.75 -4.77
C GLY A 88 -23.19 -1.11 -4.93
N GLN A 89 -22.15 -1.92 -5.06
CA GLN A 89 -20.73 -1.49 -5.09
C GLN A 89 -20.21 -1.20 -6.53
N GLY A 90 -21.07 -1.27 -7.54
CA GLY A 90 -20.70 -1.09 -8.95
C GLY A 90 -20.91 0.33 -9.48
N TRP A 91 -19.98 0.81 -10.31
CA TRP A 91 -20.06 2.08 -11.04
C TRP A 91 -20.56 1.83 -12.46
N PHE A 92 -21.88 1.90 -12.67
CA PHE A 92 -22.55 1.52 -13.93
C PHE A 92 -22.55 2.63 -14.99
N TRP A 93 -22.10 2.31 -16.21
CA TRP A 93 -22.03 3.27 -17.32
C TRP A 93 -23.39 3.72 -17.86
N SER A 94 -24.45 2.96 -17.59
CA SER A 94 -25.82 3.31 -17.97
C SER A 94 -26.40 4.43 -17.11
N ASP A 95 -25.77 4.73 -15.97
CA ASP A 95 -26.21 5.78 -15.09
C ASP A 95 -25.67 7.14 -15.54
N PRO A 96 -26.54 8.12 -15.86
CA PRO A 96 -26.10 9.44 -16.30
C PRO A 96 -25.34 10.22 -15.22
N THR A 97 -25.51 9.90 -13.93
CA THR A 97 -24.86 10.63 -12.82
C THR A 97 -23.51 10.04 -12.42
N ILE A 98 -23.08 8.94 -13.05
CA ILE A 98 -21.88 8.18 -12.67
C ILE A 98 -20.63 9.08 -12.52
N TYR A 99 -20.46 10.07 -13.40
CA TYR A 99 -19.25 10.91 -13.41
C TYR A 99 -19.19 11.87 -12.22
N ASP A 100 -20.28 12.60 -11.95
CA ASP A 100 -20.32 13.58 -10.86
C ASP A 100 -20.38 12.91 -9.49
N ASP A 101 -21.15 11.83 -9.37
CA ASP A 101 -21.19 11.03 -8.15
C ASP A 101 -19.83 10.39 -7.87
N PHE A 102 -19.14 9.89 -8.90
CA PHE A 102 -17.81 9.29 -8.73
C PHE A 102 -16.81 10.26 -8.13
N VAL A 103 -16.73 11.46 -8.68
CA VAL A 103 -15.80 12.47 -8.16
C VAL A 103 -16.15 12.82 -6.72
N THR A 104 -17.43 13.06 -6.44
CA THR A 104 -17.92 13.39 -5.09
C THR A 104 -17.55 12.31 -4.08
N ARG A 105 -17.87 11.03 -4.38
CA ARG A 105 -17.60 9.92 -3.47
C ARG A 105 -16.11 9.64 -3.30
N VAL A 106 -15.29 9.79 -4.36
CA VAL A 106 -13.84 9.66 -4.20
C VAL A 106 -13.27 10.76 -3.30
N GLU A 107 -13.69 12.01 -3.48
CA GLU A 107 -13.21 13.13 -2.67
C GLU A 107 -13.62 12.96 -1.19
N GLU A 108 -14.88 12.63 -0.93
CA GLU A 108 -15.45 12.51 0.41
C GLU A 108 -15.05 11.23 1.16
N ASP A 109 -15.01 10.07 0.48
CA ASP A 109 -14.77 8.79 1.16
C ASP A 109 -13.32 8.32 1.10
N ALA A 110 -12.59 8.70 0.06
CA ALA A 110 -11.25 8.19 -0.16
C ALA A 110 -10.20 9.27 0.09
N LEU A 111 -10.29 10.43 -0.56
CA LEU A 111 -9.28 11.47 -0.39
C LEU A 111 -9.33 12.10 1.01
N ALA A 112 -10.51 12.25 1.61
CA ALA A 112 -10.64 12.68 3.01
C ALA A 112 -9.92 11.74 3.99
N ILE A 113 -9.87 10.43 3.68
CA ILE A 113 -9.13 9.42 4.47
C ILE A 113 -7.64 9.45 4.14
N LEU A 114 -7.28 9.49 2.85
CA LEU A 114 -5.90 9.28 2.40
C LEU A 114 -5.01 10.51 2.59
N ARG A 115 -5.55 11.73 2.47
CA ARG A 115 -4.76 12.97 2.56
C ARG A 115 -4.05 13.14 3.91
N PRO A 116 -4.72 12.91 5.06
CA PRO A 116 -4.07 12.97 6.38
C PRO A 116 -3.00 11.88 6.61
N LEU A 117 -2.96 10.83 5.79
CA LEU A 117 -2.02 9.71 5.93
C LEU A 117 -0.71 9.99 5.17
N ASP A 118 -0.07 11.11 5.42
CA ASP A 118 1.10 11.59 4.67
C ASP A 118 2.46 11.13 5.24
N THR A 119 2.45 10.38 6.34
CA THR A 119 3.64 9.80 6.96
C THR A 119 3.58 8.27 6.97
N THR A 120 4.75 7.62 6.96
CA THR A 120 4.86 6.17 7.15
C THR A 120 4.17 5.73 8.44
N ARG A 121 4.37 6.47 9.54
CA ARG A 121 3.72 6.18 10.83
C ARG A 121 2.19 6.28 10.74
N GLY A 122 1.67 7.40 10.23
CA GLY A 122 0.23 7.59 10.07
C GLY A 122 -0.43 6.48 9.25
N CYS A 123 0.19 6.10 8.13
CA CYS A 123 -0.30 4.99 7.30
C CYS A 123 -0.35 3.64 8.05
N LEU A 124 0.73 3.28 8.73
CA LEU A 124 0.84 1.97 9.41
C LEU A 124 -0.06 1.89 10.64
N ASP A 125 -0.15 2.96 11.43
CA ASP A 125 -1.03 3.03 12.60
C ASP A 125 -2.51 2.97 12.18
N PHE A 126 -2.88 3.67 11.11
CA PHE A 126 -4.20 3.57 10.52
C PHE A 126 -4.51 2.13 10.05
N ALA A 127 -3.57 1.48 9.35
CA ALA A 127 -3.75 0.10 8.89
C ALA A 127 -3.92 -0.90 10.05
N ARG A 128 -3.16 -0.74 11.14
CA ARG A 128 -3.22 -1.59 12.35
C ARG A 128 -4.53 -1.46 13.10
N THR A 129 -5.06 -0.24 13.21
CA THR A 129 -6.24 0.05 14.04
C THR A 129 -7.56 -0.16 13.30
N ARG A 130 -7.52 -0.20 11.96
CA ARG A 130 -8.72 -0.37 11.14
C ARG A 130 -9.29 -1.79 11.24
N PRO A 131 -10.53 -1.99 11.76
CA PRO A 131 -11.11 -3.33 11.94
C PRO A 131 -11.21 -4.14 10.65
N ALA A 132 -11.51 -3.47 9.53
CA ALA A 132 -11.60 -4.11 8.22
C ALA A 132 -10.25 -4.60 7.68
N THR A 133 -9.13 -4.16 8.26
CA THR A 133 -7.77 -4.52 7.83
C THR A 133 -7.10 -5.45 8.84
N VAL A 134 -7.25 -5.21 10.15
CA VAL A 134 -6.47 -5.87 11.22
C VAL A 134 -6.53 -7.40 11.15
N GLY A 135 -7.69 -7.99 10.86
CA GLY A 135 -7.85 -9.44 10.74
C GLY A 135 -7.16 -10.08 9.53
N ARG A 136 -6.64 -9.27 8.60
CA ARG A 136 -5.93 -9.72 7.37
C ARG A 136 -4.42 -9.46 7.43
N LEU A 137 -3.91 -8.82 8.49
CA LEU A 137 -2.49 -8.54 8.63
C LEU A 137 -1.79 -9.74 9.30
N GLY A 138 -0.81 -10.30 8.61
CA GLY A 138 0.01 -11.40 9.11
C GLY A 138 1.14 -10.92 10.02
N LEU A 139 1.77 -11.87 10.73
CA LEU A 139 2.93 -11.58 11.58
C LEU A 139 4.11 -10.97 10.79
N ASP A 140 4.26 -11.33 9.51
CA ASP A 140 5.25 -10.76 8.58
C ASP A 140 5.05 -9.25 8.41
N TRP A 141 3.80 -8.83 8.21
CA TRP A 141 3.46 -7.42 8.09
C TRP A 141 3.74 -6.69 9.40
N HIS A 142 3.30 -7.25 10.53
CA HIS A 142 3.52 -6.62 11.83
C HIS A 142 5.00 -6.49 12.18
N LEU A 143 5.81 -7.51 11.90
CA LEU A 143 7.26 -7.49 12.08
C LEU A 143 7.88 -6.31 11.32
N VAL A 144 7.63 -6.22 10.02
CA VAL A 144 8.25 -5.22 9.14
C VAL A 144 7.73 -3.81 9.47
N SER A 145 6.45 -3.67 9.79
CA SER A 145 5.87 -2.41 10.25
C SER A 145 6.48 -1.94 11.57
N CYS A 146 6.68 -2.83 12.54
CA CYS A 146 7.35 -2.49 13.80
C CYS A 146 8.80 -2.03 13.54
N ILE A 147 9.54 -2.73 12.67
CA ILE A 147 10.88 -2.33 12.28
C ILE A 147 10.88 -0.94 11.65
N ALA A 148 10.02 -0.70 10.66
CA ALA A 148 9.91 0.60 9.98
C ALA A 148 9.58 1.75 10.95
N LEU A 149 8.78 1.46 11.99
CA LEU A 149 8.41 2.42 13.02
C LEU A 149 9.46 2.59 14.13
N GLY A 150 10.53 1.79 14.12
CA GLY A 150 11.55 1.77 15.18
C GLY A 150 11.12 1.05 16.47
N GLU A 151 10.00 0.31 16.45
CA GLU A 151 9.42 -0.50 17.54
C GLU A 151 10.18 -1.84 17.65
N LEU A 152 11.47 -1.77 17.96
CA LEU A 152 12.36 -2.93 17.83
C LEU A 152 12.15 -4.01 18.91
N ASP A 153 11.62 -3.64 20.08
CA ASP A 153 11.25 -4.63 21.11
C ASP A 153 10.06 -5.48 20.67
N GLU A 154 9.02 -4.85 20.12
CA GLU A 154 7.87 -5.52 19.53
C GLU A 154 8.28 -6.37 18.34
N ALA A 155 9.15 -5.85 17.48
CA ALA A 155 9.70 -6.60 16.35
C ALA A 155 10.46 -7.85 16.82
N ARG A 156 11.30 -7.75 17.86
CA ARG A 156 11.99 -8.91 18.48
C ARG A 156 11.00 -9.92 19.06
N ALA A 157 9.94 -9.45 19.73
CA ALA A 157 8.91 -10.32 20.26
C ALA A 157 8.19 -11.10 19.15
N ILE A 158 7.88 -10.46 18.02
CA ILE A 158 7.31 -11.13 16.85
C ILE A 158 8.32 -12.10 16.23
N TRP A 159 9.57 -11.67 16.04
CA TRP A 159 10.64 -12.50 15.48
C TRP A 159 10.87 -13.77 16.31
N SER A 160 10.77 -13.71 17.63
CA SER A 160 10.90 -14.90 18.49
C SER A 160 9.84 -15.98 18.21
N LYS A 161 8.64 -15.57 17.75
CA LYS A 161 7.50 -16.45 17.45
C LYS A 161 7.59 -17.07 16.06
N MET A 162 8.03 -16.29 15.07
CA MET A 162 8.00 -16.72 13.64
C MET A 162 9.37 -16.94 13.02
N GLY A 163 10.44 -16.35 13.54
CA GLY A 163 11.77 -16.30 12.90
C GLY A 163 12.37 -17.68 12.62
N LYS A 164 12.06 -18.69 13.46
CA LYS A 164 12.51 -20.08 13.28
C LYS A 164 11.97 -20.75 12.01
N GLN A 165 10.87 -20.23 11.45
CA GLN A 165 10.27 -20.73 10.22
C GLN A 165 11.10 -20.33 8.99
N TYR A 166 11.85 -19.24 9.08
CA TYR A 166 12.68 -18.70 8.00
C TYR A 166 14.10 -19.22 8.13
N ARG A 167 14.55 -19.99 7.14
CA ARG A 167 15.85 -20.66 7.17
C ARG A 167 16.67 -20.27 5.95
N LYS A 168 17.87 -19.74 6.20
CA LYS A 168 18.85 -19.45 5.13
C LYS A 168 19.15 -20.75 4.37
N GLY A 169 19.04 -20.71 3.05
CA GLY A 169 19.30 -21.86 2.17
C GLY A 169 18.20 -22.93 2.14
N ALA A 170 17.06 -22.71 2.79
CA ALA A 170 15.92 -23.59 2.61
C ALA A 170 15.32 -23.41 1.21
N VAL A 171 14.95 -24.54 0.58
CA VAL A 171 14.27 -24.56 -0.72
C VAL A 171 12.77 -24.52 -0.49
N MET A 172 12.12 -23.50 -1.01
CA MET A 172 10.66 -23.33 -0.95
C MET A 172 9.97 -23.97 -2.15
N GLU A 173 8.65 -24.15 -2.05
CA GLU A 173 7.83 -24.78 -3.09
C GLU A 173 7.81 -23.99 -4.40
N ASP A 174 7.82 -22.65 -4.32
CA ASP A 174 7.85 -21.77 -5.47
C ASP A 174 8.77 -20.55 -5.28
N ALA A 175 9.05 -19.85 -6.38
CA ALA A 175 9.93 -18.69 -6.42
C ALA A 175 9.40 -17.50 -5.59
N HIS A 176 8.08 -17.36 -5.44
CA HIS A 176 7.48 -16.30 -4.64
C HIS A 176 7.77 -16.52 -3.15
N TRP A 177 7.54 -17.73 -2.66
CA TRP A 177 7.87 -18.11 -1.28
C TRP A 177 9.37 -18.13 -1.02
N GLN A 178 10.18 -18.55 -2.00
CA GLN A 178 11.65 -18.49 -1.90
C GLN A 178 12.12 -17.07 -1.63
N LEU A 179 11.62 -16.11 -2.41
CA LEU A 179 11.98 -14.69 -2.26
C LEU A 179 11.56 -14.12 -0.90
N ILE A 180 10.34 -14.44 -0.44
CA ILE A 180 9.88 -14.04 0.88
C ILE A 180 10.77 -14.64 1.97
N ASN A 181 11.12 -15.93 1.86
CA ASN A 181 11.99 -16.59 2.82
C ASN A 181 13.36 -15.90 2.89
N ASP A 182 14.02 -15.75 1.73
CA ASP A 182 15.37 -15.21 1.66
C ASP A 182 15.44 -13.78 2.18
N ARG A 183 14.48 -12.93 1.83
CA ARG A 183 14.40 -11.55 2.34
C ARG A 183 14.10 -11.51 3.83
N THR A 184 13.16 -12.32 4.31
CA THR A 184 12.83 -12.35 5.75
C THR A 184 14.02 -12.83 6.58
N CYS A 185 14.83 -13.76 6.07
CA CYS A 185 16.07 -14.19 6.71
C CYS A 185 17.12 -13.08 6.90
N LEU A 186 17.05 -11.98 6.14
CA LEU A 186 17.97 -10.84 6.28
C LEU A 186 17.66 -9.98 7.52
N ILE A 187 16.46 -10.08 8.09
CA ILE A 187 16.03 -9.26 9.24
C ILE A 187 16.71 -9.72 10.53
N GLY A 188 16.84 -11.03 10.73
CA GLY A 188 17.08 -11.60 12.05
C GLY A 188 18.34 -11.10 12.75
N GLU A 189 19.46 -11.08 12.04
CA GLU A 189 20.75 -10.67 12.61
C GLU A 189 20.79 -9.16 12.94
N PRO A 190 20.46 -8.24 12.02
CA PRO A 190 20.33 -6.80 12.32
C PRO A 190 19.35 -6.50 13.47
N LEU A 191 18.21 -7.19 13.52
CA LEU A 191 17.20 -6.98 14.54
C LEU A 191 17.69 -7.37 15.95
N MET A 192 18.43 -8.47 16.06
CA MET A 192 19.01 -8.91 17.33
C MET A 192 20.21 -8.06 17.75
N ALA A 193 20.97 -7.51 16.79
CA ALA A 193 22.09 -6.61 17.04
C ALA A 193 21.67 -5.15 17.32
N ASN A 194 20.36 -4.85 17.25
CA ASN A 194 19.83 -3.47 17.32
C ASN A 194 20.44 -2.55 16.25
N ASP A 195 20.82 -3.12 15.09
CA ASP A 195 21.45 -2.41 13.99
C ASP A 195 20.38 -1.69 13.16
N ARG A 196 20.01 -0.50 13.64
CA ARG A 196 19.01 0.37 13.00
C ARG A 196 19.41 0.74 11.58
N ALA A 197 20.70 0.95 11.33
CA ALA A 197 21.21 1.34 10.02
C ALA A 197 21.10 0.21 9.00
N ALA A 198 21.45 -1.02 9.39
CA ALA A 198 21.28 -2.20 8.53
C ALA A 198 19.81 -2.49 8.25
N LEU A 199 18.93 -2.37 9.26
CA LEU A 199 17.49 -2.50 9.08
C LEU A 199 16.93 -1.44 8.13
N ALA A 200 17.30 -0.17 8.29
CA ALA A 200 16.88 0.90 7.39
C ALA A 200 17.37 0.66 5.96
N THR A 201 18.61 0.21 5.80
CA THR A 201 19.18 -0.16 4.49
C THR A 201 18.36 -1.27 3.81
N LEU A 202 17.91 -2.27 4.57
CA LEU A 202 17.03 -3.33 4.03
C LEU A 202 15.69 -2.77 3.56
N LEU A 203 15.06 -1.89 4.35
CA LEU A 203 13.77 -1.29 3.99
C LEU A 203 13.85 -0.41 2.74
N HIS A 204 14.84 0.49 2.68
CA HIS A 204 15.09 1.35 1.52
C HIS A 204 15.39 0.53 0.27
N ARG A 205 16.16 -0.56 0.42
CA ARG A 205 16.43 -1.48 -0.69
C ARG A 205 15.14 -2.11 -1.23
N TRP A 206 14.26 -2.62 -0.35
CA TRP A 206 13.01 -3.25 -0.78
C TRP A 206 12.04 -2.25 -1.41
N GLU A 207 11.98 -1.03 -0.87
CA GLU A 207 11.24 0.09 -1.47
C GLU A 207 11.74 0.39 -2.89
N ALA A 208 13.06 0.59 -3.05
CA ALA A 208 13.68 0.88 -4.34
C ALA A 208 13.44 -0.24 -5.36
N GLU A 209 13.63 -1.50 -4.97
CA GLU A 209 13.39 -2.67 -5.81
C GLU A 209 11.93 -2.78 -6.29
N THR A 210 10.98 -2.17 -5.57
CA THR A 210 9.56 -2.16 -5.94
C THR A 210 9.19 -1.01 -6.88
N ILE A 211 9.87 0.14 -6.75
CA ILE A 211 9.49 1.38 -7.44
C ILE A 211 10.35 1.64 -8.69
N VAL A 212 11.64 1.34 -8.67
CA VAL A 212 12.56 1.60 -9.80
C VAL A 212 12.13 0.77 -11.01
N GLY A 213 12.09 1.41 -12.18
CA GLY A 213 11.58 0.83 -13.43
C GLY A 213 10.05 0.80 -13.52
N SER A 214 9.34 1.28 -12.50
CA SER A 214 7.88 1.31 -12.49
C SER A 214 7.32 2.66 -12.96
N PRO A 215 6.04 2.74 -13.35
CA PRO A 215 5.38 4.01 -13.66
C PRO A 215 5.34 5.03 -12.50
N LEU A 216 5.69 4.62 -11.27
CA LEU A 216 5.73 5.50 -10.10
C LEU A 216 7.08 6.18 -9.90
N GLU A 217 8.15 5.66 -10.51
CA GLU A 217 9.50 6.18 -10.32
C GLU A 217 9.62 7.71 -10.49
N PRO A 218 8.98 8.36 -11.50
CA PRO A 218 9.06 9.81 -11.65
C PRO A 218 8.44 10.62 -10.50
N PHE A 219 7.58 10.00 -9.69
CA PHE A 219 6.84 10.63 -8.60
C PHE A 219 7.34 10.20 -7.22
N TRP A 220 8.27 9.26 -7.19
CA TRP A 220 8.84 8.71 -5.97
C TRP A 220 9.80 9.69 -5.33
N ARG A 221 9.57 9.93 -4.04
CA ARG A 221 10.43 10.73 -3.18
C ARG A 221 10.78 9.87 -1.98
N PRO A 222 11.94 9.16 -2.00
CA PRO A 222 12.42 8.43 -0.84
C PRO A 222 12.43 9.35 0.38
N SER A 223 11.98 8.82 1.52
CA SER A 223 11.94 9.57 2.78
C SER A 223 12.41 8.66 3.92
N PRO A 224 13.02 9.20 4.98
CA PRO A 224 13.41 8.40 6.13
C PRO A 224 12.24 7.63 6.74
N PHE A 225 12.51 6.41 7.17
CA PHE A 225 11.65 5.65 8.06
C PHE A 225 11.75 6.22 9.49
N PRO A 226 10.68 6.14 10.31
CA PRO A 226 10.77 6.51 11.73
C PRO A 226 11.87 5.77 12.53
N LEU A 227 12.27 4.58 12.08
CA LEU A 227 13.47 3.86 12.55
C LEU A 227 14.77 4.70 12.48
N GLU A 228 14.88 5.60 11.51
CA GLU A 228 16.08 6.40 11.28
C GLU A 228 16.13 7.63 12.19
N ASP A 229 15.02 7.95 12.87
CA ASP A 229 14.98 9.03 13.84
C ASP A 229 15.77 8.62 15.09
N ASN A 230 16.83 9.37 15.41
CA ASN A 230 17.64 9.17 16.62
C ASN A 230 16.94 9.61 17.92
N ALA A 231 15.68 10.06 17.85
CA ALA A 231 14.99 10.78 18.93
C ALA A 231 14.49 9.89 20.09
N SER A 232 14.82 8.59 20.12
CA SER A 232 14.37 7.68 21.20
C SER A 232 15.52 7.00 21.96
N ALA A 233 16.78 7.33 21.68
CA ALA A 233 17.91 6.92 22.51
C ALA A 233 18.05 7.87 23.71
N GLY A 234 17.08 7.84 24.62
CA GLY A 234 17.16 8.60 25.88
C GLY A 234 15.81 9.01 26.45
N ARG A 235 15.08 8.07 27.04
CA ARG A 235 14.34 8.25 28.29
C ARG A 235 14.34 6.93 29.05
#